data_AF-A0A834D1E7-F1
#
_entry.id   AF-A0A834D1E7-F1
#
_cell.length_a   1.000
_cell.length_b   1.000
_cell.length_c   1.000
_cell.angle_alpha   90.00
_cell.angle_beta   90.00
_cell.angle_gamma   90.00
#
_symmetry.space_group_name_H-M   'P 1'
#
loop_
_entity.id
_entity.type
_entity.pdbx_description
1 polymer ?
#
loop_
_entity_poly.entity_id
_entity_poly.type
_entity_poly.pdbx_seq_one_letter_code
_entity_poly.pdbx_strand_id
1 'polypeptide(L)'
;MSAEICALEDNFIWTLEPLPPGFHQFQAYHSLFTLVTHTSITIVLIYVDDILVADNEISQIKVFKQILSTHFKTKDLGSLKYFLELEVAQSHKGIFLNQCKYALDILSDSGQLGARTASFLMEQHLMLNNQESTLLPDPCLYRHLVGCLIYLTIT
;
A
#
# COMPACT_ATOMS: atom_id res chain seq x y z
N MET A 1 15.33 6.48 -17.82
CA MET A 1 13.89 6.61 -18.16
C MET A 1 13.61 6.57 -19.66
N SER A 2 13.87 7.59 -20.49
CA SER A 2 13.47 7.54 -21.92
C SER A 2 14.16 6.42 -22.73
N ALA A 3 15.43 6.09 -22.47
CA ALA A 3 16.14 5.05 -23.23
C ALA A 3 15.77 3.62 -22.79
N GLU A 4 15.43 3.41 -21.52
CA GLU A 4 14.99 2.11 -20.99
C GLU A 4 13.57 1.77 -21.45
N ILE A 5 12.71 2.78 -21.56
CA ILE A 5 11.35 2.63 -22.07
C ILE A 5 11.39 2.19 -23.55
N CYS A 6 12.20 2.84 -24.38
CA CYS A 6 12.37 2.43 -25.78
C CYS A 6 12.91 1.00 -25.91
N ALA A 7 13.86 0.60 -25.05
CA ALA A 7 14.39 -0.77 -25.07
C ALA A 7 13.36 -1.84 -24.65
N LEU A 8 12.34 -1.48 -23.85
CA LEU A 8 11.24 -2.38 -23.49
C LEU A 8 10.18 -2.47 -24.59
N GLU A 9 9.92 -1.37 -25.31
CA GLU A 9 9.04 -1.34 -26.49
C GLU A 9 9.58 -2.21 -27.64
N ASP A 10 10.90 -2.18 -27.86
CA ASP A 10 11.58 -2.93 -28.93
C ASP A 10 11.42 -4.47 -28.80
N ASN A 11 11.09 -4.96 -27.60
CA ASN A 11 10.92 -6.39 -27.35
C ASN A 11 9.47 -6.89 -27.55
N PHE A 12 8.51 -6.00 -27.87
CA PHE A 12 7.08 -6.33 -28.09
C PHE A 12 6.38 -7.06 -26.92
N ILE A 13 6.96 -7.08 -25.72
CA ILE A 13 6.38 -7.76 -24.55
C ILE A 13 5.38 -6.84 -23.81
N TRP A 14 5.50 -5.52 -23.98
CA TRP A 14 4.70 -4.52 -23.27
C TRP A 14 4.33 -3.36 -24.20
N THR A 15 3.13 -2.82 -24.02
CA THR A 15 2.66 -1.60 -24.69
C THR A 15 2.46 -0.49 -23.66
N LEU A 16 3.04 0.68 -23.90
CA LEU A 16 2.76 1.87 -23.12
C LEU A 16 1.39 2.41 -23.51
N GLU A 17 0.49 2.50 -22.55
CA GLU A 17 -0.78 3.19 -22.70
C GLU A 17 -0.69 4.51 -21.92
N PRO A 18 -0.62 5.66 -22.61
CA PRO A 18 -0.53 6.95 -21.93
C PRO A 18 -1.85 7.23 -21.21
N LEU A 19 -1.75 7.85 -20.04
CA LEU A 19 -2.92 8.39 -19.36
C LEU A 19 -3.63 9.43 -20.25
N PRO A 20 -4.93 9.68 -20.03
CA PRO A 20 -5.64 10.73 -20.75
C PRO A 20 -4.91 12.07 -20.71
N PRO A 21 -5.06 12.92 -21.74
CA PRO A 21 -4.40 14.23 -21.77
C PRO A 21 -4.71 15.06 -20.53
N GLY A 22 -3.68 15.73 -19.99
CA GLY A 22 -3.80 16.64 -18.84
C GLY A 22 -3.45 16.04 -17.48
N PHE A 23 -3.18 14.73 -17.41
CA PHE A 23 -2.59 14.16 -16.19
C PHE A 23 -1.14 14.63 -16.02
N HIS A 24 -0.82 15.07 -14.81
CA HIS A 24 0.51 15.46 -14.38
C HIS A 24 1.03 14.50 -13.32
N GLN A 25 2.22 13.95 -13.50
CA GLN A 25 2.89 13.16 -12.49
C GLN A 25 3.39 14.08 -11.36
N PHE A 26 3.18 13.65 -10.12
CA PHE A 26 3.67 14.40 -8.96
C PHE A 26 5.19 14.25 -8.81
N GLN A 27 5.91 15.36 -8.72
CA GLN A 27 7.38 15.35 -8.76
C GLN A 27 8.03 14.56 -7.62
N ALA A 28 7.42 14.53 -6.43
CA ALA A 28 7.95 13.77 -5.29
C ALA A 28 7.48 12.31 -5.25
N TYR A 29 6.47 11.94 -6.04
CA TYR A 29 5.85 10.62 -6.01
C TYR A 29 5.54 10.15 -7.44
N HIS A 30 6.43 9.34 -8.00
CA HIS A 30 6.32 8.84 -9.38
C HIS A 30 5.07 7.98 -9.65
N SER A 31 4.45 7.42 -8.62
CA SER A 31 3.21 6.64 -8.72
C SER A 31 1.94 7.49 -8.70
N LEU A 32 2.05 8.78 -8.37
CA LEU A 32 0.91 9.67 -8.17
C LEU A 32 0.73 10.58 -9.38
N PHE A 33 -0.48 10.55 -9.94
CA PHE A 33 -0.87 11.37 -11.08
C PHE A 33 -2.11 12.19 -10.73
N THR A 34 -2.12 13.45 -11.13
CA THR A 34 -3.23 14.36 -10.87
C THR A 34 -3.71 15.01 -12.16
N LEU A 35 -5.03 15.06 -12.32
CA LEU A 35 -5.70 15.85 -13.35
C LEU A 35 -6.54 16.88 -12.63
N VAL A 36 -6.15 18.15 -12.76
CA VAL A 36 -6.86 19.28 -12.14
C VAL A 36 -7.57 20.04 -13.24
N THR A 37 -8.89 20.09 -13.17
CA THR A 37 -9.73 20.94 -14.01
C THR A 37 -10.30 22.08 -13.17
N HIS A 38 -11.06 22.99 -13.78
CA HIS A 38 -11.72 24.08 -13.04
C HIS A 38 -12.74 23.59 -12.00
N THR A 39 -13.31 22.40 -12.21
CA THR A 39 -14.44 21.88 -11.43
C THR A 39 -14.16 20.55 -10.75
N SER A 40 -13.18 19.78 -11.25
CA SER A 40 -12.85 18.45 -10.74
C SER A 40 -11.36 18.27 -10.50
N ILE A 41 -11.04 17.39 -9.57
CA ILE A 41 -9.68 16.96 -9.27
C ILE A 41 -9.68 15.44 -9.26
N THR A 42 -9.08 14.83 -10.29
CA THR A 42 -8.85 13.39 -10.33
C THR A 42 -7.44 13.09 -9.84
N ILE A 43 -7.32 12.18 -8.89
CA ILE A 43 -6.05 11.70 -8.35
C ILE A 43 -5.99 10.20 -8.62
N VAL A 44 -4.90 9.76 -9.24
CA VAL A 44 -4.63 8.36 -9.56
C VAL A 44 -3.32 7.98 -8.90
N LEU A 45 -3.36 6.96 -8.04
CA LEU A 45 -2.19 6.39 -7.38
C LEU A 45 -2.02 4.95 -7.86
N ILE A 46 -0.86 4.65 -8.43
CA ILE A 46 -0.53 3.33 -8.98
C ILE A 46 0.48 2.63 -8.07
N TYR A 47 0.13 1.47 -7.55
CA TYR A 47 1.04 0.64 -6.77
C TYR A 47 1.08 -0.78 -7.32
N VAL A 48 2.14 -1.11 -8.05
CA VAL A 48 2.31 -2.42 -8.71
C VAL A 48 1.05 -2.78 -9.52
N ASP A 49 0.22 -3.70 -9.04
CA ASP A 49 -1.00 -4.17 -9.71
C ASP A 49 -2.28 -3.43 -9.25
N ASP A 50 -2.20 -2.64 -8.18
CA ASP A 50 -3.34 -1.92 -7.60
C ASP A 50 -3.37 -0.45 -8.08
N ILE A 51 -4.56 -0.02 -8.52
CA ILE A 51 -4.80 1.37 -8.94
C ILE A 51 -5.87 1.97 -8.04
N LEU A 52 -5.49 3.00 -7.27
CA LEU A 52 -6.40 3.81 -6.50
C LEU A 52 -6.78 5.06 -7.30
N VAL A 53 -8.08 5.33 -7.39
CA VAL A 53 -8.62 6.51 -8.08
C VAL A 53 -9.51 7.27 -7.11
N ALA A 54 -9.23 8.55 -6.93
CA ALA A 54 -10.02 9.48 -6.14
C ALA A 54 -10.42 10.68 -6.98
N ASP A 55 -11.66 11.12 -6.84
CA ASP A 55 -12.17 12.34 -7.48
C ASP A 55 -13.25 12.96 -6.59
N ASN A 56 -13.51 14.26 -6.75
CA ASN A 56 -14.64 14.93 -6.12
C ASN A 56 -15.98 14.65 -6.82
N GLU A 57 -15.96 14.09 -8.03
CA GLU A 57 -17.13 13.69 -8.81
C GLU A 57 -17.05 12.20 -9.22
N ILE A 58 -18.03 11.41 -8.76
CA ILE A 58 -18.10 9.96 -9.04
C ILE A 58 -18.20 9.66 -10.55
N SER A 59 -18.78 10.56 -11.34
CA SER A 59 -18.86 10.43 -12.80
C SER A 59 -17.47 10.32 -13.44
N GLN A 60 -16.52 11.14 -12.99
CA GLN A 60 -15.15 11.14 -13.52
C GLN A 60 -14.44 9.83 -13.19
N ILE A 61 -14.64 9.31 -11.96
CA ILE A 61 -14.12 7.99 -11.56
C ILE A 61 -14.64 6.90 -12.50
N LYS A 62 -15.94 6.92 -12.84
CA LYS A 62 -16.54 5.93 -13.75
C LYS A 62 -15.96 6.02 -15.16
N VAL A 63 -15.81 7.23 -15.70
CA VAL A 63 -15.20 7.46 -17.02
C VAL A 63 -13.76 6.93 -17.03
N PHE A 64 -12.97 7.27 -16.01
CA PHE A 64 -11.58 6.82 -15.90
C PHE A 64 -11.48 5.29 -15.77
N LYS A 65 -12.34 4.66 -14.95
CA LYS A 65 -12.41 3.19 -14.85
C LYS A 65 -12.77 2.54 -16.19
N GLN A 66 -13.66 3.15 -16.97
CA GLN A 66 -14.05 2.63 -18.28
C GLN A 66 -12.88 2.70 -19.28
N ILE A 67 -12.13 3.81 -19.27
CA ILE A 67 -10.89 3.95 -20.06
C ILE A 67 -9.91 2.84 -19.66
N LEU A 68 -9.63 2.69 -18.37
CA LEU A 68 -8.75 1.62 -17.87
C LEU A 68 -9.21 0.23 -18.30
N SER A 69 -10.51 -0.08 -18.23
CA SER A 69 -11.04 -1.38 -18.64
C SER A 69 -10.97 -1.65 -20.14
N THR A 70 -10.82 -0.60 -20.95
CA THR A 70 -10.70 -0.71 -22.42
C THR A 70 -9.29 -1.11 -22.81
N HIS A 71 -8.28 -0.58 -22.11
CA HIS A 71 -6.86 -0.83 -22.42
C HIS A 71 -6.26 -1.97 -21.57
N PHE A 72 -6.76 -2.17 -20.35
CA PHE A 72 -6.24 -3.14 -19.40
C PHE A 72 -7.33 -4.06 -18.90
N LYS A 73 -6.99 -5.33 -18.68
CA LYS A 73 -7.86 -6.29 -18.01
C LYS A 73 -7.91 -5.98 -16.51
N THR A 74 -8.69 -4.98 -16.15
CA THR A 74 -8.85 -4.50 -14.77
C THR A 74 -10.09 -5.09 -14.11
N LYS A 75 -10.01 -5.31 -12.81
CA LYS A 75 -11.14 -5.71 -11.97
C LYS A 75 -11.53 -4.53 -11.09
N ASP A 76 -12.75 -4.04 -11.23
CA ASP A 76 -13.27 -3.03 -10.32
C ASP A 76 -13.60 -3.67 -8.95
N LEU A 77 -12.91 -3.23 -7.91
CA LEU A 77 -13.15 -3.65 -6.52
C LEU A 77 -14.21 -2.80 -5.82
N GLY A 78 -14.72 -1.75 -6.48
CA GLY A 78 -15.74 -0.85 -5.97
C GLY A 78 -15.17 0.26 -5.10
N SER A 79 -15.85 0.57 -4.00
CA SER A 79 -15.38 1.54 -3.02
C SER A 79 -14.13 1.02 -2.30
N LEU A 80 -13.16 1.91 -2.07
CA LEU A 80 -11.93 1.60 -1.36
C LEU A 80 -12.23 1.08 0.06
N LYS A 81 -11.90 -0.20 0.28
CA LYS A 81 -11.95 -0.89 1.58
C LYS A 81 -10.59 -1.38 2.04
N TYR A 82 -9.71 -1.74 1.10
CA TYR A 82 -8.37 -2.25 1.38
C TYR A 82 -7.40 -1.69 0.34
N PHE A 83 -6.22 -1.25 0.77
CA PHE A 83 -5.11 -0.87 -0.10
C PHE A 83 -3.81 -0.97 0.69
N LEU A 84 -2.81 -1.70 0.18
CA LEU A 84 -1.54 -1.95 0.91
C LEU A 84 -1.77 -2.51 2.32
N GLU A 85 -2.63 -3.52 2.49
CA GLU A 85 -2.96 -4.08 3.82
C GLU A 85 -3.61 -3.08 4.82
N LEU A 86 -3.83 -1.81 4.42
CA LEU A 86 -4.61 -0.82 5.16
C LEU A 86 -6.08 -1.06 4.91
N GLU A 87 -6.86 -1.16 5.98
CA GLU A 87 -8.31 -1.12 5.90
C GLU A 87 -8.79 0.33 5.91
N VAL A 88 -9.71 0.64 5.01
CA VAL A 88 -10.25 1.97 4.82
C VAL A 88 -11.75 1.96 5.08
N ALA A 89 -12.16 2.72 6.10
CA ALA A 89 -13.56 2.95 6.42
C ALA A 89 -13.92 4.41 6.08
N GLN A 90 -14.90 4.59 5.21
CA GLN A 90 -15.35 5.91 4.76
C GLN A 90 -16.72 6.23 5.36
N SER A 91 -16.88 7.43 5.87
CA SER A 91 -18.12 7.95 6.43
C SER A 91 -18.33 9.41 6.03
N HIS A 92 -19.53 9.94 6.26
CA HIS A 92 -19.80 11.38 6.10
C HIS A 92 -18.93 12.28 7.01
N LYS A 93 -18.32 11.72 8.06
CA LYS A 93 -17.42 12.45 8.97
C LYS A 93 -15.97 12.48 8.48
N GLY A 94 -15.61 11.61 7.53
CA GLY A 94 -14.25 11.47 7.05
C GLY A 94 -13.86 10.02 6.78
N ILE A 95 -12.56 9.85 6.55
CA ILE A 95 -11.92 8.58 6.22
C ILE A 95 -11.11 8.12 7.43
N PHE A 96 -11.31 6.86 7.83
CA PHE A 96 -10.57 6.20 8.89
C PHE A 96 -9.71 5.10 8.27
N LEU A 97 -8.42 5.09 8.63
CA LEU A 97 -7.49 4.03 8.27
C LEU A 97 -7.27 3.15 9.50
N ASN A 98 -7.22 1.83 9.30
CA ASN A 98 -6.86 0.90 10.37
C ASN A 98 -5.98 -0.23 9.81
N GLN A 99 -5.18 -0.83 10.69
CA GLN A 99 -4.38 -2.03 10.42
C GLN A 99 -4.69 -3.14 11.43
N CYS A 100 -5.91 -3.15 12.00
CA CYS A 100 -6.27 -4.08 13.07
C CYS A 100 -6.14 -5.53 12.63
N LYS A 101 -6.55 -5.84 11.39
CA LYS A 101 -6.36 -7.18 10.82
C LYS A 101 -4.88 -7.53 10.70
N TYR A 102 -4.05 -6.63 10.18
CA TYR A 102 -2.61 -6.86 10.08
C TYR A 102 -1.96 -7.11 11.44
N ALA A 103 -2.35 -6.33 12.47
CA ALA A 103 -1.90 -6.56 13.84
C ALA A 103 -2.30 -7.95 14.38
N LEU A 104 -3.53 -8.39 14.10
CA LEU A 104 -4.00 -9.72 14.48
C LEU A 104 -3.26 -10.84 13.73
N ASP A 105 -2.97 -10.63 12.45
CA ASP A 105 -2.19 -11.56 11.63
C ASP A 105 -0.76 -11.71 12.19
N ILE A 106 -0.10 -10.60 12.57
CA ILE A 106 1.20 -10.64 13.27
C ILE A 106 1.13 -11.44 14.57
N LEU A 107 0.09 -11.22 15.39
CA LEU A 107 -0.09 -11.95 16.64
C LEU A 107 -0.34 -13.44 16.40
N SER A 108 -1.10 -13.79 15.35
CA SER A 108 -1.33 -15.17 14.95
C SER A 108 -0.02 -15.84 14.50
N ASP A 109 0.73 -15.20 13.61
CA ASP A 109 1.96 -15.75 13.02
C ASP A 109 3.10 -15.89 14.03
N SER A 110 3.15 -15.00 15.03
CA SER A 110 4.10 -15.09 16.15
C SER A 110 3.65 -16.03 17.29
N GLY A 111 2.46 -16.63 17.18
CA GLY A 111 1.88 -17.49 18.22
C GLY A 111 1.50 -16.74 19.50
N GLN A 112 1.29 -15.42 19.41
CA GLN A 112 0.92 -14.53 20.53
C GLN A 112 -0.57 -14.16 20.53
N LEU A 113 -1.40 -14.82 19.71
CA LEU A 113 -2.84 -14.59 19.71
C LEU A 113 -3.45 -14.95 21.06
N GLY A 114 -4.08 -13.98 21.72
CA GLY A 114 -4.63 -14.14 23.07
C GLY A 114 -3.58 -14.11 24.19
N ALA A 115 -2.34 -13.69 23.89
CA ALA A 115 -1.34 -13.40 24.92
C ALA A 115 -1.86 -12.36 25.91
N ARG A 116 -1.45 -12.49 27.18
CA ARG A 116 -1.82 -11.51 28.21
C ARG A 116 -1.13 -10.19 27.92
N THR A 117 -1.85 -9.09 28.12
CA THR A 117 -1.27 -7.75 28.03
C THR A 117 -0.16 -7.60 29.07
N ALA A 118 1.05 -7.23 28.63
CA ALA A 118 2.12 -6.85 29.51
C ALA A 118 1.97 -5.37 29.90
N SER A 119 2.22 -5.03 31.16
CA SER A 119 2.26 -3.63 31.61
C SER A 119 3.49 -2.88 31.11
N PHE A 120 4.50 -3.60 30.62
CA PHE A 120 5.76 -3.06 30.12
C PHE A 120 6.13 -3.71 28.80
N LEU A 121 6.66 -2.93 27.86
CA LEU A 121 7.07 -3.39 26.52
C LEU A 121 8.31 -4.30 26.54
N MET A 122 9.19 -4.12 27.53
CA MET A 122 10.37 -4.95 27.76
C MET A 122 10.55 -5.19 29.27
N GLU A 123 11.26 -6.28 29.59
CA GLU A 123 11.66 -6.59 30.96
C GLU A 123 12.64 -5.53 31.48
N GLN A 124 12.29 -4.89 32.61
CA GLN A 124 12.99 -3.70 33.13
C GLN A 124 14.41 -3.98 33.63
N HIS A 125 14.72 -5.24 33.94
CA HIS A 125 15.99 -5.67 34.53
C HIS A 125 16.72 -6.70 33.66
N LEU A 126 16.42 -6.74 32.35
CA LEU A 126 17.09 -7.65 31.42
C LEU A 126 18.57 -7.31 31.29
N MET A 127 19.44 -8.08 31.96
CA MET A 127 20.88 -7.97 31.79
C MET A 127 21.32 -8.82 30.59
N LEU A 128 21.47 -8.15 29.44
CA LEU A 128 22.01 -8.76 28.24
C LEU A 128 23.52 -9.01 28.44
N ASN A 129 23.92 -10.27 28.62
CA ASN A 129 25.32 -10.66 28.69
C ASN A 129 25.76 -11.20 27.32
N ASN A 130 26.91 -10.73 26.82
CA ASN A 130 27.48 -11.16 25.53
C ASN A 130 28.02 -12.60 25.54
N GLN A 131 28.05 -13.27 26.70
CA GLN A 131 28.80 -14.53 26.85
C GLN A 131 27.94 -15.81 26.78
N GLU A 132 26.62 -15.77 26.94
CA GLU A 132 25.82 -17.01 27.11
C GLU A 132 24.37 -16.90 26.60
N SER A 133 24.15 -16.73 25.30
CA SER A 133 22.84 -17.01 24.70
C SER A 133 22.98 -17.90 23.48
N THR A 134 22.03 -18.83 23.32
CA THR A 134 21.93 -19.63 22.10
C THR A 134 21.56 -18.71 20.95
N LEU A 135 22.36 -18.74 19.88
CA LEU A 135 22.01 -18.06 18.63
C LEU A 135 20.64 -18.53 18.16
N LEU A 136 19.85 -17.58 17.64
CA LEU A 136 18.58 -17.91 17.00
C LEU A 136 18.84 -18.90 15.85
N PRO A 137 18.14 -20.06 15.83
CA PRO A 137 18.31 -21.05 14.76
C PRO A 137 17.99 -20.47 13.38
N ASP A 138 16.99 -19.59 13.31
CA ASP A 138 16.61 -18.86 12.11
C ASP A 138 16.44 -17.36 12.41
N PRO A 139 17.41 -16.51 12.02
CA PRO A 139 17.31 -15.06 12.13
C PRO A 139 16.18 -14.44 11.28
N CYS A 140 15.66 -15.15 10.27
CA CYS A 140 14.65 -14.62 9.36
C CYS A 140 13.35 -14.34 10.08
N LEU A 141 12.92 -15.22 11.00
CA LEU A 141 11.70 -15.03 11.79
C LEU A 141 11.73 -13.73 12.61
N TYR A 142 12.86 -13.45 13.27
CA TYR A 142 13.02 -12.22 14.03
C TYR A 142 13.00 -10.99 13.12
N ARG A 143 13.74 -11.02 12.00
CA ARG A 143 13.77 -9.91 11.04
C ARG A 143 12.41 -9.66 10.39
N HIS A 144 11.67 -10.72 10.08
CA HIS A 144 10.31 -10.65 9.56
C HIS A 144 9.38 -9.98 10.57
N LEU A 145 9.38 -10.44 11.83
CA LEU A 145 8.57 -9.83 12.90
C LEU A 145 8.90 -8.35 13.10
N VAL A 146 10.19 -8.00 13.12
CA VAL A 146 10.62 -6.59 13.21
C VAL A 146 10.10 -5.79 12.01
N GLY A 147 10.18 -6.33 10.80
CA GLY A 147 9.63 -5.69 9.60
C GLY A 147 8.13 -5.46 9.69
N CYS A 148 7.37 -6.45 10.14
CA CYS A 148 5.93 -6.35 10.35
C CYS A 148 5.58 -5.31 11.42
N LEU A 149 6.31 -5.27 12.53
CA LEU A 149 6.10 -4.27 13.59
C LEU A 149 6.41 -2.85 13.12
N ILE A 150 7.48 -2.65 12.33
CA ILE A 150 7.78 -1.35 11.72
C ILE A 150 6.64 -0.93 10.80
N TYR A 151 6.13 -1.85 9.98
CA TYR A 151 5.00 -1.56 9.09
C TYR A 151 3.74 -1.18 9.87
N LEU A 152 3.48 -1.84 11.00
CA LEU A 152 2.34 -1.56 11.87
C LEU A 152 2.39 -0.16 12.51
N THR A 153 3.57 0.45 12.65
CA THR A 153 3.73 1.80 13.23
C THR A 153 3.43 2.94 12.25
N ILE A 154 3.04 2.65 11.01
CA ILE A 154 2.80 3.65 9.97
C ILE A 154 1.44 4.38 10.16
N THR A 155 0.50 3.78 10.89
CA THR A 155 -0.83 4.37 11.25
C THR A 155 -0.92 4.77 12.72
#